data_AF-A0A2D6Q6Q6-F1
#
_entry.id   AF-A0A2D6Q6Q6-F1
#
_cell.length_a   1.000
_cell.length_b   1.000
_cell.length_c   1.000
_cell.angle_alpha   90.00
_cell.angle_beta   90.00
_cell.angle_gamma   90.00
#
_symmetry.space_group_name_H-M   'P 1'
#
loop_
_entity.id
_entity.type
_entity.pdbx_description
1 polymer ?
#
loop_
_entity_poly.entity_id
_entity_poly.type
_entity_poly.pdbx_seq_one_letter_code
_entity_poly.pdbx_strand_id
1 'polypeptide(L)'
;MITIKKKKAKNKTSSKNSKKGKSVSKKSSVNKKTRSTKTRVTTKQLDSELKKVLGVEEHIEDELKSLKKLEKKVDKEERINLKKQQEIKKEEKRIESQLFQFGKFTFKRKHMLELIRGTAGAFLGVGLGKSLLSYETLATELPWTNILGILVFIFIVSGLLIYKTEYDFIKKEGMSIVYRKLLTLYLISVIIEFFALWLFGGITGYNAELVKLMILGSYAAMAGAVTFTIN
;
A
#
# COMPACT_ATOMS: atom_id res chain seq x y z
N MET A 1 25.28 0.50 3.51
CA MET A 1 24.53 1.20 4.57
C MET A 1 23.10 1.39 4.10
N ILE A 2 22.16 0.54 4.56
CA ILE A 2 20.76 0.58 4.14
C ILE A 2 19.91 0.91 5.38
N THR A 3 19.29 2.09 5.33
CA THR A 3 18.49 2.68 6.41
C THR A 3 17.05 2.16 6.34
N ILE A 4 16.65 1.29 7.27
CA ILE A 4 15.27 0.80 7.35
C ILE A 4 14.45 1.75 8.24
N LYS A 5 13.56 2.54 7.61
CA LYS A 5 12.55 3.36 8.29
C LYS A 5 11.42 2.47 8.85
N LYS A 6 11.36 2.32 10.18
CA LYS A 6 10.20 1.73 10.89
C LYS A 6 9.00 2.69 10.83
N LYS A 7 7.93 2.29 10.13
CA LYS A 7 6.59 2.92 10.24
C LYS A 7 5.93 2.50 11.55
N LYS A 8 5.55 3.48 12.37
CA LYS A 8 4.80 3.32 13.63
C LYS A 8 3.36 2.88 13.34
N ALA A 9 2.95 1.75 13.91
CA ALA A 9 1.54 1.38 14.02
C ALA A 9 0.89 2.15 15.17
N LYS A 10 -0.15 2.94 14.85
CA LYS A 10 -1.07 3.55 15.81
C LYS A 10 -2.01 2.46 16.33
N ASN A 11 -1.87 2.07 17.60
CA ASN A 11 -2.94 1.37 18.29
C ASN A 11 -3.74 2.36 19.14
N LYS A 12 -5.01 2.50 18.77
CA LYS A 12 -6.09 3.09 19.57
C LYS A 12 -6.39 2.11 20.70
N THR A 13 -6.25 2.54 21.95
CA THR A 13 -6.97 1.93 23.07
C THR A 13 -7.84 2.98 23.74
N SER A 14 -9.08 2.57 23.90
CA SER A 14 -10.23 3.23 24.47
C SER A 14 -10.21 3.17 26.00
N SER A 15 -11.12 3.95 26.60
CA SER A 15 -11.66 3.78 27.96
C SER A 15 -10.79 4.29 29.12
N LYS A 16 -10.78 5.63 29.27
CA LYS A 16 -10.56 6.30 30.56
C LYS A 16 -11.86 6.26 31.36
N ASN A 17 -11.83 5.59 32.52
CA ASN A 17 -12.81 5.77 33.58
C ASN A 17 -12.23 6.77 34.59
N SER A 18 -12.84 7.96 34.68
CA SER A 18 -12.44 9.04 35.58
C SER A 18 -13.41 9.12 36.76
N LYS A 19 -12.89 9.04 38.00
CA LYS A 19 -13.60 9.49 39.19
C LYS A 19 -12.70 10.38 40.04
N LYS A 20 -13.26 11.56 40.36
CA LYS A 20 -12.99 12.46 41.50
C LYS A 20 -11.53 12.89 41.71
N GLY A 21 -11.15 14.16 41.65
CA GLY A 21 -11.92 15.39 41.84
C GLY A 21 -11.26 16.21 42.94
N LYS A 22 -10.84 17.43 42.55
CA LYS A 22 -10.60 18.63 43.36
C LYS A 22 -9.46 18.57 44.40
N SER A 23 -8.65 19.60 44.64
CA SER A 23 -8.41 20.94 44.06
C SER A 23 -7.50 21.68 45.06
N VAL A 24 -6.83 22.76 44.62
CA VAL A 24 -6.29 23.88 45.44
C VAL A 24 -5.00 23.52 46.24
N SER A 25 -3.96 24.34 46.37
CA SER A 25 -3.50 25.61 45.80
C SER A 25 -2.14 25.94 46.47
N LYS A 26 -1.24 26.56 45.71
CA LYS A 26 -0.21 27.54 46.15
C LYS A 26 0.74 27.19 47.30
N LYS A 27 1.99 26.86 46.91
CA LYS A 27 3.22 27.63 47.22
C LYS A 27 2.92 29.03 47.81
N SER A 28 3.60 29.62 48.78
CA SER A 28 4.82 29.32 49.52
C SER A 28 5.14 30.61 50.30
N SER A 29 5.54 30.52 51.55
CA SER A 29 6.40 31.50 52.22
C SER A 29 7.18 30.75 53.31
N VAL A 30 8.50 30.61 53.16
CA VAL A 30 9.54 31.43 53.84
C VAL A 30 9.43 31.24 55.37
N ASN A 31 10.43 30.87 56.18
CA ASN A 31 11.83 30.52 56.04
C ASN A 31 12.30 30.11 57.45
N LYS A 32 13.34 29.27 57.53
CA LYS A 32 14.27 29.07 58.66
C LYS A 32 13.71 28.84 60.07
N LYS A 33 13.90 27.62 60.57
CA LYS A 33 14.67 27.43 61.81
C LYS A 33 15.41 26.10 61.82
N THR A 34 16.73 26.23 61.80
CA THR A 34 17.74 25.29 62.24
C THR A 34 17.27 24.45 63.42
N ARG A 35 17.26 23.12 63.26
CA ARG A 35 17.49 22.19 64.36
C ARG A 35 18.00 20.87 63.81
N SER A 36 19.21 20.52 64.21
CA SER A 36 19.81 19.21 64.02
C SER A 36 18.94 18.16 64.72
N THR A 37 18.26 17.32 63.95
CA THR A 37 17.77 16.03 64.43
C THR A 37 18.56 14.96 63.69
N LYS A 38 19.54 14.41 64.41
CA LYS A 38 20.22 13.17 64.08
C LYS A 38 19.13 12.09 64.03
N THR A 39 18.62 11.78 62.84
CA THR A 39 17.56 10.78 62.67
C THR A 39 18.15 9.43 63.05
N ARG A 40 17.85 8.98 64.27
CA ARG A 40 18.19 7.65 64.74
C ARG A 40 17.28 6.70 63.96
N VAL A 41 17.78 6.19 62.83
CA VAL A 41 17.10 5.16 62.04
C VAL A 41 16.86 3.98 62.99
N THR A 42 15.61 3.71 63.27
CA THR A 42 15.24 2.56 64.11
C THR A 42 15.40 1.30 63.26
N THR A 43 15.92 0.22 63.82
CA THR A 43 16.09 -1.08 63.14
C THR A 43 14.81 -1.55 62.43
N LYS A 44 13.64 -1.22 62.98
CA LYS A 44 12.33 -1.46 62.37
C LYS A 44 12.08 -0.73 61.04
N GLN A 45 12.63 0.48 60.84
CA GLN A 45 12.50 1.20 59.58
C GLN A 45 13.36 0.59 58.48
N LEU A 46 14.60 0.18 58.82
CA LEU A 46 15.49 -0.55 57.92
C LEU A 46 14.88 -1.90 57.50
N ASP A 47 14.31 -2.68 58.43
CA ASP A 47 13.63 -3.93 58.10
C ASP A 47 12.43 -3.74 57.16
N SER A 48 11.70 -2.63 57.33
CA SER A 48 10.55 -2.31 56.47
C SER A 48 10.96 -1.89 55.05
N GLU A 49 12.10 -1.21 54.91
CA GLU A 49 12.67 -0.89 53.60
C GLU A 49 13.29 -2.12 52.94
N LEU A 50 13.97 -2.98 53.70
CA LEU A 50 14.55 -4.22 53.19
C LEU A 50 13.46 -5.15 52.62
N LYS A 51 12.31 -5.28 53.31
CA LYS A 51 11.16 -6.04 52.80
C LYS A 51 10.57 -5.45 51.53
N LYS A 52 10.56 -4.12 51.38
CA LYS A 52 10.09 -3.47 50.14
C LYS A 52 11.05 -3.73 48.99
N VAL A 53 12.36 -3.68 49.23
CA VAL A 53 13.38 -3.97 48.22
C VAL A 53 13.29 -5.43 47.77
N LEU A 54 13.18 -6.39 48.71
CA LEU A 54 12.99 -7.81 48.40
C LEU A 54 11.72 -8.06 47.58
N GLY A 55 10.60 -7.41 47.91
CA GLY A 55 9.37 -7.53 47.14
C GLY A 55 9.48 -6.94 45.73
N VAL A 56 10.30 -5.91 45.53
CA VAL A 56 10.60 -5.36 44.20
C VAL A 56 11.51 -6.29 43.41
N GLU A 57 12.53 -6.89 44.05
CA GLU A 57 13.41 -7.87 43.41
C GLU A 57 12.64 -9.10 42.92
N GLU A 58 11.73 -9.64 43.74
CA GLU A 58 10.89 -10.77 43.37
C GLU A 58 9.98 -10.43 42.18
N HIS A 59 9.39 -9.23 42.18
CA HIS A 59 8.56 -8.76 41.07
C HIS A 59 9.36 -8.56 39.77
N ILE A 60 10.61 -8.08 39.87
CA ILE A 60 11.52 -7.94 38.71
C ILE A 60 11.92 -9.32 38.17
N GLU A 61 12.14 -10.30 39.05
CA GLU A 61 12.51 -11.64 38.65
C GLU A 61 11.38 -12.37 37.91
N ASP A 62 10.14 -12.16 38.34
CA ASP A 62 8.95 -12.68 37.65
C ASP A 62 8.71 -11.99 36.30
N GLU A 63 8.93 -10.67 36.20
CA GLU A 63 8.90 -9.96 34.92
C GLU A 63 9.98 -10.50 33.95
N LEU A 64 11.19 -10.75 34.43
CA LEU A 64 12.27 -11.36 33.63
C LEU A 64 11.91 -12.76 33.13
N LYS A 65 11.31 -13.60 33.99
CA LYS A 65 10.82 -14.93 33.58
C LYS A 65 9.73 -14.83 32.52
N SER A 66 8.83 -13.85 32.65
CA SER A 66 7.76 -13.62 31.67
C SER A 66 8.30 -13.13 30.32
N LEU A 67 9.28 -12.22 30.32
CA LEU A 67 9.97 -11.71 29.13
C LEU A 67 10.72 -12.82 28.40
N LYS A 68 11.43 -13.68 29.13
CA LYS A 68 12.14 -14.83 28.56
C LYS A 68 11.20 -15.86 27.91
N LYS A 69 9.99 -16.02 28.45
CA LYS A 69 8.93 -16.83 27.82
C LYS A 69 8.39 -16.17 26.54
N LEU A 70 8.24 -14.85 26.55
CA LEU A 70 7.77 -14.08 25.40
C LEU A 70 8.80 -14.12 24.26
N GLU A 71 10.07 -13.92 24.56
CA GLU A 71 11.18 -14.00 23.63
C GLU A 71 11.21 -15.37 22.93
N LYS A 72 11.11 -16.47 23.69
CA LYS A 72 11.01 -17.83 23.12
C LYS A 72 9.78 -18.04 22.22
N LYS A 73 8.67 -17.34 22.46
CA LYS A 73 7.48 -17.43 21.59
C LYS A 73 7.72 -16.67 20.27
N VAL A 74 8.28 -15.46 20.35
CA VAL A 74 8.63 -14.67 19.17
C VAL A 74 9.64 -15.41 18.29
N ASP A 75 10.66 -16.00 18.90
CA ASP A 75 11.70 -16.76 18.19
C ASP A 75 11.12 -17.98 17.44
N LYS A 76 10.10 -18.63 18.02
CA LYS A 76 9.37 -19.71 17.37
C LYS A 76 8.52 -19.20 16.20
N GLU A 77 7.80 -18.10 16.39
CA GLU A 77 6.98 -17.48 15.34
C GLU A 77 7.84 -17.00 14.17
N GLU A 78 9.00 -16.40 14.43
CA GLU A 78 9.94 -15.99 13.39
C GLU A 78 10.43 -17.19 12.58
N ARG A 79 10.81 -18.30 13.23
CA ARG A 79 11.22 -19.53 12.54
C ARG A 79 10.10 -20.14 11.70
N ILE A 80 8.86 -20.12 12.19
CA ILE A 80 7.69 -20.59 11.44
C ILE A 80 7.46 -19.70 10.21
N ASN A 81 7.52 -18.38 10.36
CA ASN A 81 7.38 -17.45 9.24
C ASN A 81 8.50 -17.62 8.21
N LEU A 82 9.74 -17.86 8.65
CA LEU A 82 10.87 -18.15 7.77
C LEU A 82 10.65 -19.43 6.96
N LYS A 83 10.13 -20.50 7.59
CA LYS A 83 9.77 -21.75 6.90
C LYS A 83 8.66 -21.52 5.87
N LYS A 84 7.58 -20.81 6.25
CA LYS A 84 6.50 -20.46 5.33
C LYS A 84 7.00 -19.65 4.13
N GLN A 85 7.90 -18.68 4.34
CA GLN A 85 8.51 -17.93 3.24
C GLN A 85 9.34 -18.82 2.32
N GLN A 86 10.06 -19.82 2.85
CA GLN A 86 10.82 -20.77 2.04
C GLN A 86 9.90 -21.72 1.25
N GLU A 87 8.80 -22.16 1.86
CA GLU A 87 7.77 -22.97 1.18
C GLU A 87 7.12 -22.20 0.04
N ILE A 88 6.70 -20.94 0.28
CA ILE A 88 6.17 -20.05 -0.76
C ILE A 88 7.18 -19.90 -1.90
N LYS A 89 8.46 -19.65 -1.61
CA LYS A 89 9.51 -19.55 -2.66
C LYS A 89 9.69 -20.85 -3.45
N LYS A 90 9.51 -22.01 -2.83
CA LYS A 90 9.58 -23.32 -3.52
C LYS A 90 8.37 -23.55 -4.40
N GLU A 91 7.17 -23.22 -3.91
CA GLU A 91 5.94 -23.26 -4.70
C GLU A 91 6.00 -22.29 -5.87
N GLU A 92 6.50 -21.07 -5.67
CA GLU A 92 6.76 -20.11 -6.74
C GLU A 92 7.68 -20.70 -7.83
N LYS A 93 8.76 -21.40 -7.45
CA LYS A 93 9.65 -22.09 -8.42
C LYS A 93 8.98 -23.26 -9.13
N ARG A 94 8.08 -23.98 -8.47
CA ARG A 94 7.32 -25.09 -9.09
C ARG A 94 6.31 -24.53 -10.10
N ILE A 95 5.59 -23.50 -9.72
CA ILE A 95 4.69 -22.73 -10.60
C ILE A 95 5.50 -22.17 -11.77
N GLU A 96 6.70 -21.64 -11.54
CA GLU A 96 7.62 -21.18 -12.59
C GLU A 96 7.97 -22.30 -13.58
N SER A 97 8.35 -23.49 -13.10
CA SER A 97 8.66 -24.62 -13.99
C SER A 97 7.46 -25.10 -14.83
N GLN A 98 6.23 -24.88 -14.34
CA GLN A 98 5.01 -25.36 -14.98
C GLN A 98 4.36 -24.31 -15.91
N LEU A 99 4.38 -23.02 -15.56
CA LEU A 99 3.83 -21.94 -16.40
C LEU A 99 4.73 -21.57 -17.58
N PHE A 100 6.03 -21.83 -17.51
CA PHE A 100 6.97 -21.51 -18.61
C PHE A 100 7.01 -22.53 -19.75
N GLN A 101 6.20 -23.60 -19.71
CA GLN A 101 6.09 -24.58 -20.81
C GLN A 101 4.89 -24.35 -21.74
N PHE A 102 4.33 -23.14 -21.82
CA PHE A 102 3.45 -22.77 -22.94
C PHE A 102 4.28 -22.50 -24.21
N GLY A 103 4.83 -23.56 -24.81
CA GLY A 103 5.52 -23.55 -26.11
C GLY A 103 6.95 -22.98 -26.09
N LYS A 104 7.43 -22.54 -27.27
CA LYS A 104 8.81 -22.02 -27.49
C LYS A 104 9.02 -20.55 -27.08
N PHE A 105 8.05 -19.91 -26.43
CA PHE A 105 8.13 -18.49 -26.04
C PHE A 105 8.45 -18.34 -24.54
N THR A 106 9.69 -17.99 -24.21
CA THR A 106 10.11 -17.67 -22.84
C THR A 106 9.66 -16.27 -22.44
N PHE A 107 8.38 -16.11 -22.09
CA PHE A 107 7.84 -14.85 -21.60
C PHE A 107 8.42 -14.54 -20.21
N LYS A 108 9.47 -13.70 -20.12
CA LYS A 108 10.10 -13.34 -18.83
C LYS A 108 9.02 -12.84 -17.85
N ARG A 109 9.06 -13.31 -16.59
CA ARG A 109 8.09 -13.01 -15.51
C ARG A 109 7.76 -11.51 -15.41
N LYS A 110 8.75 -10.65 -15.64
CA LYS A 110 8.61 -9.20 -15.67
C LYS A 110 7.56 -8.73 -16.69
N HIS A 111 7.60 -9.24 -17.92
CA HIS A 111 6.65 -8.87 -18.96
C HIS A 111 5.24 -9.38 -18.67
N MET A 112 5.11 -10.58 -18.11
CA MET A 112 3.80 -11.13 -17.78
C MET A 112 3.15 -10.37 -16.61
N LEU A 113 3.95 -9.96 -15.62
CA LEU A 113 3.48 -9.15 -14.49
C LEU A 113 3.13 -7.73 -14.92
N GLU A 114 3.93 -7.10 -15.79
CA GLU A 114 3.60 -5.82 -16.44
C GLU A 114 2.28 -5.92 -17.20
N LEU A 115 2.07 -7.00 -17.95
CA LEU A 115 0.84 -7.23 -18.71
C LEU A 115 -0.37 -7.39 -17.78
N ILE A 116 -0.29 -8.26 -16.77
CA ILE A 116 -1.37 -8.46 -15.77
C ILE A 116 -1.71 -7.14 -15.06
N ARG A 117 -0.70 -6.36 -14.70
CA ARG A 117 -0.90 -5.09 -13.99
C ARG A 117 -1.52 -4.06 -14.91
N GLY A 118 -1.12 -4.02 -16.19
CA GLY A 118 -1.73 -3.18 -17.22
C GLY A 118 -3.19 -3.55 -17.49
N THR A 119 -3.52 -4.84 -17.63
CA THR A 119 -4.91 -5.30 -17.79
C THR A 119 -5.76 -5.00 -16.56
N ALA A 120 -5.24 -5.25 -15.35
CA ALA A 120 -5.95 -4.94 -14.11
C ALA A 120 -6.22 -3.43 -13.98
N GLY A 121 -5.21 -2.61 -14.29
CA GLY A 121 -5.35 -1.15 -14.32
C GLY A 121 -6.39 -0.69 -15.34
N ALA A 122 -6.35 -1.23 -16.56
CA ALA A 122 -7.35 -0.92 -17.58
C ALA A 122 -8.76 -1.33 -17.16
N PHE A 123 -8.94 -2.53 -16.60
CA PHE A 123 -10.24 -2.98 -16.12
C PHE A 123 -10.81 -2.08 -15.02
N LEU A 124 -9.96 -1.67 -14.06
CA LEU A 124 -10.32 -0.69 -13.05
C LEU A 124 -10.64 0.68 -13.66
N GLY A 125 -9.87 1.09 -14.66
CA GLY A 125 -10.09 2.32 -15.41
C GLY A 125 -11.45 2.35 -16.09
N VAL A 126 -11.82 1.27 -16.80
CA VAL A 126 -13.14 1.12 -17.42
C VAL A 126 -14.25 1.11 -16.37
N GLY A 127 -14.09 0.35 -15.29
CA GLY A 127 -15.08 0.27 -14.21
C GLY A 127 -15.33 1.63 -13.55
N LEU A 128 -14.26 2.35 -13.21
CA LEU A 128 -14.35 3.70 -12.65
C LEU A 128 -14.93 4.68 -13.66
N GLY A 129 -14.48 4.62 -14.91
CA GLY A 129 -15.03 5.41 -16.00
C GLY A 129 -16.54 5.24 -16.05
N LYS A 130 -17.01 4.01 -16.24
CA LYS A 130 -18.45 3.66 -16.32
C LYS A 130 -19.25 4.08 -15.08
N SER A 131 -18.62 4.10 -13.91
CA SER A 131 -19.29 4.56 -12.68
C SER A 131 -19.41 6.09 -12.55
N LEU A 132 -18.46 6.84 -13.11
CA LEU A 132 -18.38 8.30 -12.98
C LEU A 132 -19.15 9.04 -14.07
N LEU A 133 -19.42 8.37 -15.19
CA LEU A 133 -20.13 8.93 -16.32
C LEU A 133 -21.41 8.13 -16.55
N SER A 134 -22.56 8.78 -16.61
CA SER A 134 -23.70 8.20 -17.32
C SER A 134 -23.30 8.12 -18.80
N TYR A 135 -22.68 6.99 -19.19
CA TYR A 135 -21.98 6.82 -20.46
C TYR A 135 -22.86 7.11 -21.68
N GLU A 136 -24.15 6.78 -21.60
CA GLU A 136 -25.09 6.93 -22.70
C GLU A 136 -25.43 8.39 -23.02
N THR A 137 -25.56 9.24 -22.00
CA THR A 137 -25.87 10.66 -22.20
C THR A 137 -24.63 11.48 -22.58
N LEU A 138 -23.45 11.10 -22.07
CA LEU A 138 -22.23 11.82 -22.41
C LEU A 138 -21.78 11.58 -23.86
N ALA A 139 -21.88 10.35 -24.35
CA ALA A 139 -21.44 10.02 -25.72
C ALA A 139 -22.33 10.67 -26.79
N THR A 140 -23.61 10.87 -26.48
CA THR A 140 -24.59 11.53 -27.34
C THR A 140 -24.41 13.05 -27.33
N GLU A 141 -24.14 13.66 -26.18
CA GLU A 141 -23.99 15.13 -26.04
C GLU A 141 -22.60 15.66 -26.43
N LEU A 142 -21.53 14.88 -26.31
CA LEU A 142 -20.18 15.37 -26.59
C LEU A 142 -19.90 15.54 -28.09
N PRO A 143 -19.46 16.75 -28.53
CA PRO A 143 -19.00 16.94 -29.89
C PRO A 143 -17.70 16.17 -30.14
N TRP A 144 -17.52 15.70 -31.37
CA TRP A 144 -16.34 14.91 -31.80
C TRP A 144 -15.01 15.61 -31.53
N THR A 145 -14.98 16.94 -31.60
CA THR A 145 -13.80 17.76 -31.30
C THR A 145 -13.31 17.55 -29.87
N ASN A 146 -14.22 17.45 -28.90
CA ASN A 146 -13.87 17.28 -27.49
C ASN A 146 -13.35 15.86 -27.24
N ILE A 147 -13.96 14.85 -27.88
CA ILE A 147 -13.54 13.45 -27.77
C ILE A 147 -12.11 13.28 -28.32
N LEU A 148 -11.84 13.85 -29.50
CA LEU A 148 -10.49 13.86 -30.07
C LEU A 148 -9.50 14.64 -29.20
N GLY A 149 -9.93 15.78 -28.64
CA GLY A 149 -9.10 16.56 -27.71
C GLY A 149 -8.71 15.77 -26.46
N ILE A 150 -9.66 15.04 -25.86
CA ILE A 150 -9.41 14.16 -24.71
C ILE A 150 -8.46 13.02 -25.10
N LEU A 151 -8.64 12.42 -26.28
CA LEU A 151 -7.75 11.37 -26.80
C LEU A 151 -6.31 11.89 -26.91
N VAL A 152 -6.09 13.01 -27.60
CA VAL A 152 -4.76 13.62 -27.75
C VAL A 152 -4.15 13.95 -26.38
N PHE A 153 -4.96 14.50 -25.47
CA PHE A 153 -4.52 14.82 -24.12
C PHE A 153 -4.05 13.58 -23.34
N ILE A 154 -4.81 12.47 -23.37
CA ILE A 154 -4.39 11.21 -22.74
C ILE A 154 -3.09 10.69 -23.35
N PHE A 155 -2.92 10.75 -24.67
CA PHE A 155 -1.71 10.29 -25.34
C PHE A 155 -0.49 11.11 -24.87
N ILE A 156 -0.64 12.43 -24.74
CA ILE A 156 0.41 13.32 -24.23
C ILE A 156 0.75 12.96 -22.78
N VAL A 157 -0.25 12.91 -21.88
CA VAL A 157 -0.05 12.63 -20.45
C VAL A 157 0.55 11.25 -20.24
N SER A 158 0.07 10.24 -20.96
CA SER A 158 0.58 8.87 -20.90
C SER A 158 2.01 8.78 -21.43
N GLY A 159 2.31 9.47 -22.54
CA GLY A 159 3.66 9.56 -23.08
C GLY A 159 4.63 10.21 -22.10
N LEU A 160 4.23 11.30 -21.46
CA LEU A 160 4.99 11.98 -20.41
C LEU A 160 5.23 11.08 -19.19
N LEU A 161 4.20 10.34 -18.76
CA LEU A 161 4.28 9.41 -17.64
C LEU A 161 5.24 8.24 -17.91
N ILE A 162 5.13 7.62 -19.09
CA ILE A 162 6.05 6.56 -19.54
C ILE A 162 7.47 7.13 -19.65
N TYR A 163 7.62 8.32 -20.24
CA TYR A 163 8.90 8.99 -20.38
C TYR A 163 9.60 9.22 -19.04
N LYS A 164 8.85 9.74 -18.06
CA LYS A 164 9.36 9.98 -16.71
C LYS A 164 9.76 8.69 -15.99
N THR A 165 9.00 7.62 -16.20
CA THR A 165 9.21 6.34 -15.52
C THR A 165 10.41 5.59 -16.07
N GLU A 166 10.61 5.63 -17.40
CA GLU A 166 11.63 4.83 -18.09
C GLU A 166 12.77 5.68 -18.67
N TYR A 167 13.03 6.84 -18.07
CA TYR A 167 14.03 7.79 -18.54
C TYR A 167 15.39 7.14 -18.84
N ASP A 168 15.86 6.22 -17.97
CA ASP A 168 17.13 5.52 -18.12
C ASP A 168 17.16 4.56 -19.33
N PHE A 169 16.03 3.94 -19.65
CA PHE A 169 15.89 3.07 -20.82
C PHE A 169 15.78 3.89 -22.11
N ILE A 170 15.01 4.98 -22.08
CA ILE A 170 14.80 5.87 -23.22
C ILE A 170 16.12 6.57 -23.61
N LYS A 171 16.97 6.89 -22.64
CA LYS A 171 18.31 7.44 -22.92
C LYS A 171 19.22 6.46 -23.66
N LYS A 172 19.01 5.14 -23.52
CA LYS A 172 19.83 4.09 -24.15
C LYS A 172 19.29 3.62 -25.51
N GLU A 173 17.99 3.41 -25.62
CA GLU A 173 17.34 2.81 -26.79
C GLU A 173 16.54 3.84 -27.63
N GLY A 174 16.37 5.06 -27.13
CA GLY A 174 15.72 6.18 -27.83
C GLY A 174 14.22 6.31 -27.56
N MET A 175 13.62 7.38 -28.11
CA MET A 175 12.19 7.71 -27.94
C MET A 175 11.23 6.68 -28.54
N SER A 176 11.72 5.81 -29.43
CA SER A 176 10.92 4.77 -30.10
C SER A 176 10.27 3.78 -29.12
N ILE A 177 10.88 3.54 -27.95
CA ILE A 177 10.31 2.70 -26.88
C ILE A 177 8.98 3.29 -26.39
N VAL A 178 8.94 4.61 -26.17
CA VAL A 178 7.76 5.29 -25.64
C VAL A 178 6.59 5.07 -26.59
N TYR A 179 6.80 5.30 -27.89
CA TYR A 179 5.77 5.08 -28.90
C TYR A 179 5.28 3.62 -28.93
N ARG A 180 6.19 2.64 -28.92
CA ARG A 180 5.82 1.21 -28.93
C ARG A 180 4.98 0.82 -27.71
N LYS A 181 5.38 1.27 -26.52
CA LYS A 181 4.66 1.00 -25.27
C LYS A 181 3.30 1.70 -25.23
N LEU A 182 3.27 2.97 -25.62
CA LEU A 182 2.03 3.74 -25.71
C LEU A 182 1.01 3.06 -26.62
N LEU A 183 1.46 2.58 -27.78
CA LEU A 183 0.62 1.89 -28.77
C LEU A 183 0.17 0.52 -28.26
N THR A 184 1.04 -0.21 -27.56
CA THR A 184 0.69 -1.50 -26.92
C THR A 184 -0.37 -1.29 -25.82
N LEU A 185 -0.19 -0.28 -24.96
CA LEU A 185 -1.14 0.06 -23.91
C LEU A 185 -2.49 0.51 -24.48
N TYR A 186 -2.49 1.32 -25.54
CA TYR A 186 -3.70 1.71 -26.23
C TYR A 186 -4.43 0.50 -26.83
N LEU A 187 -3.70 -0.41 -27.48
CA LEU A 187 -4.28 -1.60 -28.10
C LEU A 187 -4.90 -2.54 -27.04
N ILE A 188 -4.22 -2.73 -25.90
CA ILE A 188 -4.78 -3.45 -24.74
C ILE A 188 -6.06 -2.77 -24.23
N SER A 189 -6.05 -1.44 -24.15
CA SER A 189 -7.17 -0.65 -23.66
C SER A 189 -8.41 -0.77 -24.54
N VAL A 190 -8.23 -0.74 -25.87
CA VAL A 190 -9.31 -0.95 -26.85
C VAL A 190 -9.87 -2.37 -26.74
N ILE A 191 -9.01 -3.39 -26.62
CA ILE A 191 -9.46 -4.78 -26.46
C ILE A 191 -10.28 -4.96 -25.17
N ILE A 192 -9.80 -4.42 -24.05
CA ILE A 192 -10.50 -4.51 -22.76
C ILE A 192 -11.83 -3.76 -22.81
N GLU A 193 -11.87 -2.58 -23.42
CA GLU A 193 -13.14 -1.86 -23.59
C GLU A 193 -14.12 -2.66 -24.45
N PHE A 194 -13.67 -3.26 -25.55
CA PHE A 194 -14.50 -4.13 -26.37
C PHE A 194 -15.10 -5.28 -25.55
N PHE A 195 -14.28 -5.97 -24.75
CA PHE A 195 -14.77 -7.02 -23.85
C PHE A 195 -15.72 -6.47 -22.78
N ALA A 196 -15.47 -5.29 -22.24
CA ALA A 196 -16.34 -4.66 -21.26
C ALA A 196 -17.69 -4.25 -21.84
N LEU A 197 -17.74 -3.80 -23.10
CA LEU A 197 -18.99 -3.53 -23.81
C LEU A 197 -19.76 -4.81 -24.13
N TRP A 198 -19.03 -5.86 -24.53
CA TRP A 198 -19.59 -7.17 -24.78
C TRP A 198 -20.19 -7.80 -23.50
N LEU A 199 -19.50 -7.67 -22.36
CA LEU A 199 -19.86 -8.35 -21.12
C LEU A 199 -20.89 -7.59 -20.26
N PHE A 200 -20.84 -6.25 -20.24
CA PHE A 200 -21.72 -5.42 -19.41
C PHE A 200 -22.97 -4.89 -20.14
N GLY A 201 -23.26 -5.42 -21.33
CA GLY A 201 -24.59 -5.32 -21.91
C GLY A 201 -24.90 -4.02 -22.63
N GLY A 202 -24.25 -3.77 -23.77
CA GLY A 202 -24.88 -2.93 -24.79
C GLY A 202 -23.99 -2.54 -25.95
N ILE A 203 -23.92 -3.38 -26.98
CA ILE A 203 -23.72 -2.89 -28.36
C ILE A 203 -25.05 -2.21 -28.74
N THR A 204 -25.35 -1.08 -28.11
CA THR A 204 -26.60 -0.34 -28.27
C THR A 204 -26.25 1.06 -28.75
N GLY A 205 -26.77 1.42 -29.92
CA GLY A 205 -26.48 2.70 -30.58
C GLY A 205 -26.11 2.55 -32.05
N TYR A 206 -26.23 3.65 -32.80
CA TYR A 206 -25.79 3.71 -34.19
C TYR A 206 -24.25 3.62 -34.26
N ASN A 207 -23.69 3.14 -35.38
CA ASN A 207 -22.24 2.91 -35.57
C ASN A 207 -21.35 4.06 -35.06
N ALA A 208 -21.79 5.31 -35.17
CA ALA A 208 -21.05 6.49 -34.73
C ALA A 208 -20.99 6.64 -33.20
N GLU A 209 -22.09 6.38 -32.48
CA GLU A 209 -22.14 6.47 -31.02
C GLU A 209 -21.30 5.37 -30.39
N LEU A 210 -21.31 4.19 -30.99
CA LEU A 210 -20.51 3.05 -30.54
C LEU A 210 -19.00 3.34 -30.65
N VAL A 211 -18.57 3.99 -31.73
CA VAL A 211 -17.18 4.42 -31.89
C VAL A 211 -16.82 5.49 -30.85
N LYS A 212 -17.69 6.48 -30.61
CA LYS A 212 -17.46 7.47 -29.54
C LYS A 212 -17.33 6.79 -28.18
N LEU A 213 -18.24 5.86 -27.88
CA LEU A 213 -18.27 5.15 -26.62
C LEU A 213 -17.02 4.28 -26.43
N MET A 214 -16.55 3.62 -27.49
CA MET A 214 -15.30 2.86 -27.48
C MET A 214 -14.07 3.75 -27.27
N ILE A 215 -14.03 4.93 -27.90
CA ILE A 215 -12.95 5.91 -27.67
C ILE A 215 -13.01 6.46 -26.24
N LEU A 216 -14.21 6.72 -25.71
CA LEU A 216 -14.38 7.15 -24.34
C LEU A 216 -13.93 6.05 -23.34
N GLY A 217 -14.44 4.84 -23.44
CA GLY A 217 -14.06 3.77 -22.52
C GLY A 217 -12.57 3.42 -22.60
N SER A 218 -11.99 3.44 -23.82
CA SER A 218 -10.57 3.17 -24.00
C SER A 218 -9.64 4.24 -23.40
N TYR A 219 -10.06 5.50 -23.24
CA TYR A 219 -9.23 6.47 -22.50
C TYR A 219 -9.15 6.11 -21.02
N ALA A 220 -10.28 5.69 -20.41
CA ALA A 220 -10.35 5.39 -18.99
C ALA A 220 -9.52 4.14 -18.71
N ALA A 221 -9.66 3.14 -19.60
CA ALA A 221 -8.81 1.96 -19.65
C ALA A 221 -7.31 2.32 -19.77
N MET A 222 -6.95 3.21 -20.69
CA MET A 222 -5.55 3.58 -20.92
C MET A 222 -4.94 4.32 -19.73
N ALA A 223 -5.68 5.26 -19.12
CA ALA A 223 -5.23 5.95 -17.91
C ALA A 223 -5.03 4.96 -16.75
N GLY A 224 -5.94 4.00 -16.59
CA GLY A 224 -5.79 2.91 -15.63
C GLY A 224 -4.58 2.01 -15.93
N ALA A 225 -4.39 1.60 -17.19
CA ALA A 225 -3.28 0.76 -17.59
C ALA A 225 -1.91 1.44 -17.34
N VAL A 226 -1.79 2.72 -17.67
CA VAL A 226 -0.56 3.50 -17.50
C VAL A 226 -0.23 3.67 -16.02
N THR A 227 -1.20 4.07 -15.19
CA THR A 227 -0.97 4.25 -13.74
C THR A 227 -0.54 2.97 -13.05
N PHE A 228 -1.06 1.82 -13.49
CA PHE A 228 -0.70 0.52 -12.97
C PHE A 228 0.52 -0.09 -13.64
N THR A 229 0.95 0.32 -14.83
CA THR A 229 2.21 -0.19 -15.40
C THR A 229 3.45 0.51 -14.85
N ILE A 230 3.29 1.72 -14.31
CA ILE A 230 4.36 2.49 -13.69
C ILE A 230 4.69 1.90 -12.30
N ASN A 231 5.88 1.32 -12.15
CA ASN A 231 6.57 1.03 -10.88
C ASN A 231 8.08 1.10 -11.08
#